data_AF-A0AA86JDK3-F1
#
_entry.id   AF-A0AA86JDK3-F1
#
_cell.length_a   1.000
_cell.length_b   1.000
_cell.length_c   1.000
_cell.angle_alpha   90.00
_cell.angle_beta   90.00
_cell.angle_gamma   90.00
#
_symmetry.space_group_name_H-M   'P 1'
#
loop_
_entity.id
_entity.type
_entity.pdbx_description
1 polymer ?
#
loop_
_entity_poly.entity_id
_entity_poly.type
_entity_poly.pdbx_seq_one_letter_code
_entity_poly.pdbx_strand_id
1 'polypeptide(L)'
;MSADPFVITTLDEEGLASLRQWFLGYCRSFYTSREEDNRNIRLKEEHTEQVCAFMDILTLDLGLDPGERRLAGAAALLHDVGRFEQYRCYGSFKDSESENHGTLGVRVLTRERVLDGLPAEERRMILGTVALHNAFRIPDAINGPARRLLHLVRDADKLDIWRVFLEFYRLPPERQASAVGLGFPDLPVCTPGVVETVMRGELVNLATLRTLNDFKLLQLSWVFDLNFAVSRRLVAERNYVEQMAATLPPGEDVARVVVFVREYLARSG
;
A
#
# COMPACT_ATOMS: atom_id res chain seq x y z
N MET A 1 6.16 31.76 -17.22
CA MET A 1 4.89 32.09 -16.56
C MET A 1 4.58 30.91 -15.66
N SER A 2 4.67 31.09 -14.34
CA SER A 2 4.18 30.06 -13.41
C SER A 2 2.68 29.97 -13.65
N ALA A 3 2.20 28.83 -14.12
CA ALA A 3 0.77 28.55 -14.03
C ALA A 3 0.37 28.68 -12.54
N ASP A 4 -0.82 29.20 -12.27
CA ASP A 4 -1.34 29.17 -10.91
C ASP A 4 -1.34 27.72 -10.41
N PRO A 5 -0.91 27.48 -9.15
CA PRO A 5 -0.87 26.13 -8.60
C PRO A 5 -2.28 25.54 -8.61
N PHE A 6 -2.41 24.28 -9.01
CA PHE A 6 -3.66 23.55 -8.89
C PHE A 6 -3.98 23.33 -7.40
N VAL A 7 -5.15 23.79 -6.94
CA VAL A 7 -5.60 23.69 -5.55
C VAL A 7 -7.07 23.25 -5.55
N ILE A 8 -7.39 22.16 -4.85
CA ILE A 8 -8.79 21.79 -4.61
C ILE A 8 -9.36 22.57 -3.42
N THR A 9 -10.62 22.97 -3.53
CA THR A 9 -11.33 23.78 -2.52
C THR A 9 -12.37 22.99 -1.74
N THR A 10 -12.80 21.84 -2.25
CA THR A 10 -13.78 20.95 -1.61
C THR A 10 -13.41 19.50 -1.88
N LEU A 11 -13.98 18.58 -1.11
CA LEU A 11 -13.99 17.14 -1.39
C LEU A 11 -15.34 16.68 -1.92
N ASP A 12 -16.03 17.50 -2.72
CA ASP A 12 -17.19 17.02 -3.48
C ASP A 12 -16.79 16.21 -4.72
N GLU A 13 -17.77 15.82 -5.53
CA GLU A 13 -17.53 15.01 -6.73
C GLU A 13 -16.62 15.73 -7.73
N GLU A 14 -16.77 17.04 -7.89
CA GLU A 14 -15.95 17.86 -8.78
C GLU A 14 -14.54 18.03 -8.20
N GLY A 15 -14.43 18.28 -6.90
CA GLY A 15 -13.14 18.36 -6.20
C GLY A 15 -12.33 17.07 -6.31
N LEU A 16 -12.97 15.91 -6.13
CA LEU A 16 -12.33 14.60 -6.29
C LEU A 16 -11.95 14.30 -7.75
N ALA A 17 -12.81 14.64 -8.71
CA ALA A 17 -12.51 14.48 -10.13
C ALA A 17 -11.29 15.34 -10.52
N SER A 18 -11.25 16.58 -10.04
CA SER A 18 -10.12 17.50 -10.23
C SER A 18 -8.84 16.95 -9.60
N LEU A 19 -8.93 16.42 -8.38
CA LEU A 19 -7.80 15.80 -7.69
C LEU A 19 -7.25 14.58 -8.45
N ARG A 20 -8.14 13.75 -9.00
CA ARG A 20 -7.77 12.61 -9.87
C ARG A 20 -7.10 13.08 -11.15
N GLN A 21 -7.59 14.15 -11.78
CA GLN A 21 -6.96 14.72 -12.97
C GLN A 21 -5.55 15.25 -12.66
N TRP A 22 -5.39 15.92 -11.51
CA TRP A 22 -4.09 16.36 -11.03
C TRP A 22 -3.16 15.17 -10.80
N PHE A 23 -3.61 14.12 -10.13
CA PHE A 23 -2.82 12.91 -9.88
C PHE A 23 -2.34 12.28 -11.20
N LEU A 24 -3.23 12.10 -12.18
CA LEU A 24 -2.86 11.58 -13.50
C LEU A 24 -1.86 12.49 -14.22
N GLY A 25 -1.99 13.82 -14.08
CA GLY A 25 -1.01 14.78 -14.59
C GLY A 25 0.35 14.67 -13.92
N TYR A 26 0.35 14.50 -12.60
CA TYR A 26 1.54 14.29 -11.79
C TYR A 26 2.25 13.01 -12.23
N CYS A 27 1.57 11.87 -12.31
CA CYS A 27 2.19 10.61 -12.71
C CYS A 27 2.72 10.66 -14.16
N ARG A 28 1.99 11.29 -15.09
CA ARG A 28 2.46 11.55 -16.47
C ARG A 28 3.82 12.24 -16.54
N SER A 29 4.13 13.11 -15.57
CA SER A 29 5.41 13.83 -15.54
C SER A 29 6.64 12.96 -15.22
N PHE A 30 6.42 11.70 -14.80
CA PHE A 30 7.48 10.76 -14.47
C PHE A 30 7.81 9.77 -15.61
N TYR A 31 7.00 9.74 -16.67
CA TYR A 31 7.33 8.91 -17.83
C TYR A 31 8.56 9.44 -18.56
N THR A 32 9.41 8.52 -18.99
CA THR A 32 10.62 8.80 -19.73
C THR A 32 10.66 8.02 -21.04
N SER A 33 11.76 8.11 -21.79
CA SER A 33 12.01 7.25 -22.95
C SER A 33 12.40 5.82 -22.58
N ARG A 34 12.69 5.54 -21.30
CA ARG A 34 13.11 4.21 -20.82
C ARG A 34 11.91 3.39 -20.38
N GLU A 35 11.67 2.30 -21.10
CA GLU A 35 10.54 1.40 -20.81
C GLU A 35 10.65 0.70 -19.44
N GLU A 36 11.87 0.48 -18.93
CA GLU A 36 12.06 -0.03 -17.57
C GLU A 36 11.51 0.91 -16.51
N ASP A 37 11.78 2.21 -16.63
CA ASP A 37 11.27 3.21 -15.69
C ASP A 37 9.75 3.30 -15.78
N ASN A 38 9.24 3.34 -17.01
CA ASN A 38 7.80 3.43 -17.27
C ASN A 38 7.01 2.22 -16.73
N ARG A 39 7.61 1.03 -16.64
CA ARG A 39 6.99 -0.14 -15.99
C ARG A 39 6.77 0.09 -14.49
N ASN A 40 7.76 0.66 -13.79
CA ASN A 40 7.63 0.97 -12.37
C ASN A 40 6.60 2.10 -12.13
N ILE A 41 6.55 3.10 -13.00
CA ILE A 41 5.55 4.18 -12.93
C ILE A 41 4.13 3.64 -13.16
N ARG A 42 3.90 2.87 -14.24
CA ARG A 42 2.59 2.25 -14.52
C ARG A 42 2.11 1.36 -13.38
N LEU A 43 3.01 0.56 -12.80
CA LEU A 43 2.67 -0.30 -11.68
C LEU A 43 2.15 0.52 -10.49
N LYS A 44 2.74 1.69 -10.20
CA LYS A 44 2.27 2.55 -9.11
C LYS A 44 1.00 3.34 -9.43
N GLU A 45 0.79 3.70 -10.68
CA GLU A 45 -0.49 4.23 -11.16
C GLU A 45 -1.61 3.20 -10.97
N GLU A 46 -1.43 2.00 -11.51
CA GLU A 46 -2.41 0.91 -11.41
C GLU A 46 -2.66 0.52 -9.95
N HIS A 47 -1.61 0.43 -9.13
CA HIS A 47 -1.73 0.17 -7.70
C HIS A 47 -2.63 1.21 -7.02
N THR A 48 -2.40 2.50 -7.29
CA THR A 48 -3.21 3.57 -6.70
C THR A 48 -4.68 3.48 -7.14
N GLU A 49 -4.94 3.14 -8.41
CA GLU A 49 -6.29 2.95 -8.92
C GLU A 49 -7.02 1.80 -8.22
N GLN A 50 -6.34 0.67 -8.02
CA GLN A 50 -6.91 -0.48 -7.31
C GLN A 50 -7.12 -0.20 -5.82
N VAL A 51 -6.21 0.52 -5.16
CA VAL A 51 -6.40 0.98 -3.78
C VAL A 51 -7.64 1.87 -3.66
N CYS A 52 -7.88 2.76 -4.63
CA CYS A 52 -9.13 3.53 -4.69
C CYS A 52 -10.37 2.62 -4.86
N ALA A 53 -10.31 1.61 -5.73
CA ALA A 53 -11.42 0.68 -5.93
C ALA A 53 -11.72 -0.16 -4.68
N PHE A 54 -10.69 -0.62 -3.97
CA PHE A 54 -10.87 -1.26 -2.66
C PHE A 54 -11.45 -0.29 -1.63
N MET A 55 -11.01 0.96 -1.62
CA MET A 55 -11.55 1.98 -0.72
C MET A 55 -13.06 2.18 -0.93
N ASP A 56 -13.53 2.19 -2.18
CA ASP A 56 -14.97 2.26 -2.48
C ASP A 56 -15.72 1.06 -1.87
N ILE A 57 -15.20 -0.16 -2.02
CA ILE A 57 -15.80 -1.37 -1.44
C ILE A 57 -15.82 -1.29 0.09
N LEU A 58 -14.68 -0.98 0.71
CA LEU A 58 -14.53 -0.93 2.17
C LEU A 58 -15.49 0.08 2.79
N THR A 59 -15.52 1.30 2.24
CA THR A 59 -16.31 2.39 2.81
C THR A 59 -17.81 2.21 2.59
N LEU A 60 -18.22 1.58 1.48
CA LEU A 60 -19.61 1.18 1.25
C LEU A 60 -20.07 0.08 2.20
N ASP A 61 -19.28 -0.98 2.39
CA ASP A 61 -19.63 -2.09 3.30
C ASP A 61 -19.75 -1.61 4.76
N LEU A 62 -18.89 -0.68 5.17
CA LEU A 62 -18.91 -0.07 6.50
C LEU A 62 -20.03 0.97 6.68
N GLY A 63 -20.78 1.30 5.63
CA GLY A 63 -21.89 2.27 5.70
C GLY A 63 -21.43 3.69 6.05
N LEU A 64 -20.21 4.07 5.66
CA LEU A 64 -19.68 5.41 5.94
C LEU A 64 -20.47 6.48 5.18
N ASP A 65 -20.57 7.67 5.78
CA ASP A 65 -21.30 8.76 5.16
C ASP A 65 -20.59 9.30 3.89
N PRO A 66 -21.29 10.03 3.00
CA PRO A 66 -20.69 10.53 1.78
C PRO A 66 -19.46 11.43 1.99
N GLY A 67 -19.38 12.19 3.09
CA GLY A 67 -18.20 12.99 3.43
C GLY A 67 -17.00 12.13 3.83
N GLU A 68 -17.21 11.18 4.74
CA GLU A 68 -16.18 10.21 5.15
C GLU A 68 -15.63 9.41 3.97
N ARG A 69 -16.52 8.95 3.08
CA ARG A 69 -16.14 8.24 1.85
C ARG A 69 -15.25 9.08 0.93
N ARG A 70 -15.60 10.36 0.73
CA ARG A 70 -14.85 11.26 -0.15
C ARG A 70 -13.48 11.59 0.42
N LEU A 71 -13.39 11.79 1.74
CA LEU A 71 -12.12 11.93 2.45
C LEU A 71 -11.24 10.67 2.32
N ALA A 72 -11.83 9.49 2.50
CA ALA A 72 -11.14 8.21 2.35
C ALA A 72 -10.63 7.99 0.92
N GLY A 73 -11.45 8.32 -0.09
CA GLY A 73 -11.06 8.29 -1.50
C GLY A 73 -9.91 9.24 -1.83
N ALA A 74 -9.91 10.47 -1.30
CA ALA A 74 -8.80 11.40 -1.46
C ALA A 74 -7.50 10.88 -0.81
N ALA A 75 -7.58 10.34 0.41
CA ALA A 75 -6.42 9.76 1.08
C ALA A 75 -5.88 8.53 0.33
N ALA A 76 -6.75 7.66 -0.18
CA ALA A 76 -6.38 6.50 -1.01
C ALA A 76 -5.69 6.94 -2.31
N LEU A 77 -6.21 7.96 -3.01
CA LEU A 77 -5.61 8.46 -4.24
C LEU A 77 -4.20 9.04 -4.01
N LEU A 78 -3.95 9.61 -2.83
CA LEU A 78 -2.72 10.34 -2.55
C LEU A 78 -1.69 9.57 -1.73
N HIS A 79 -2.02 8.39 -1.19
CA HIS A 79 -1.17 7.69 -0.22
C HIS A 79 0.27 7.48 -0.70
N ASP A 80 0.43 7.11 -1.98
CA ASP A 80 1.71 6.70 -2.57
C ASP A 80 2.33 7.75 -3.50
N VAL A 81 1.88 9.01 -3.51
CA VAL A 81 2.43 10.07 -4.40
C VAL A 81 3.94 10.27 -4.21
N GLY A 82 4.47 9.95 -3.03
CA GLY A 82 5.91 9.96 -2.76
C GLY A 82 6.70 8.91 -3.54
N ARG A 83 6.11 7.78 -3.94
CA ARG A 83 6.79 6.70 -4.68
C ARG A 83 7.33 7.14 -6.02
N PHE A 84 6.65 8.07 -6.69
CA PHE A 84 7.05 8.58 -7.99
C PHE A 84 8.37 9.37 -7.89
N GLU A 85 8.49 10.27 -6.91
CA GLU A 85 9.76 10.97 -6.66
C GLU A 85 10.83 10.03 -6.10
N GLN A 86 10.46 9.09 -5.23
CA GLN A 86 11.39 8.10 -4.69
C GLN A 86 12.06 7.32 -5.84
N TYR A 87 11.26 6.79 -6.77
CA TYR A 87 11.79 6.05 -7.91
C TYR A 87 12.62 6.94 -8.84
N ARG A 88 12.16 8.15 -9.16
CA ARG A 88 12.92 9.08 -10.02
C ARG A 88 14.30 9.41 -9.44
N CYS A 89 14.40 9.59 -8.12
CA CYS A 89 15.64 9.98 -7.46
C CYS A 89 16.57 8.80 -7.16
N TYR A 90 16.01 7.63 -6.84
CA TYR A 90 16.78 6.51 -6.29
C TYR A 90 16.70 5.22 -7.12
N GLY A 91 15.80 5.12 -8.10
CA GLY A 91 15.56 3.89 -8.88
C GLY A 91 15.06 2.72 -8.02
N SER A 92 14.48 2.99 -6.84
CA SER A 92 14.12 1.98 -5.84
C SER A 92 12.86 2.39 -5.06
N PHE A 93 12.11 1.40 -4.59
CA PHE A 93 11.00 1.57 -3.64
C PHE A 93 11.38 1.15 -2.22
N LYS A 94 12.66 0.85 -1.96
CA LYS A 94 13.13 0.41 -0.65
C LYS A 94 13.46 1.62 0.23
N ASP A 95 12.56 1.97 1.14
CA ASP A 95 12.71 3.13 2.02
C ASP A 95 14.03 3.14 2.81
N SER A 96 14.52 1.98 3.26
CA SER A 96 15.76 1.88 4.04
C SER A 96 17.04 2.18 3.23
N GLU A 97 16.97 2.10 1.91
CA GLU A 97 18.08 2.42 0.99
C GLU A 97 17.84 3.75 0.25
N SER A 98 16.73 4.43 0.56
CA SER A 98 16.32 5.69 -0.07
C SER A 98 15.71 6.62 0.98
N GLU A 99 14.50 7.13 0.74
CA GLU A 99 13.75 7.96 1.67
C GLU A 99 12.39 7.32 1.99
N ASN A 100 11.87 7.57 3.19
CA ASN A 100 10.51 7.15 3.56
C ASN A 100 9.49 7.82 2.62
N HIS A 101 8.77 7.02 1.83
CA HIS A 101 7.86 7.54 0.81
C HIS A 101 6.64 8.27 1.38
N GLY A 102 6.15 7.93 2.58
CA GLY A 102 5.09 8.69 3.25
C GLY A 102 5.53 10.13 3.56
N THR A 103 6.76 10.30 4.07
CA THR A 103 7.36 11.62 4.31
C THR A 103 7.58 12.39 3.00
N LEU A 104 8.04 11.69 1.96
CA LEU A 104 8.18 12.28 0.62
C LEU A 104 6.83 12.72 0.05
N GLY A 105 5.78 11.92 0.23
CA GLY A 105 4.43 12.23 -0.20
C GLY A 105 3.89 13.51 0.44
N VAL A 106 4.10 13.70 1.75
CA VAL A 106 3.74 14.95 2.43
C VAL A 106 4.47 16.16 1.85
N ARG A 107 5.77 16.03 1.56
CA ARG A 107 6.56 17.11 0.93
C ARG A 107 6.02 17.45 -0.45
N VAL A 108 5.69 16.45 -1.27
CA VAL A 108 5.08 16.66 -2.59
C VAL A 108 3.77 17.43 -2.44
N LEU A 109 2.83 16.94 -1.63
CA LEU A 109 1.52 17.57 -1.47
C LEU A 109 1.60 19.01 -0.93
N THR A 110 2.57 19.27 -0.04
CA THR A 110 2.82 20.61 0.51
C THR A 110 3.42 21.55 -0.54
N ARG A 111 4.39 21.06 -1.33
CA ARG A 111 5.05 21.84 -2.39
C ARG A 111 4.08 22.18 -3.52
N GLU A 112 3.27 21.21 -3.93
CA GLU A 112 2.29 21.36 -5.00
C GLU A 112 1.02 22.10 -4.54
N ARG A 113 0.86 22.32 -3.21
CA ARG A 113 -0.23 23.09 -2.59
C ARG A 113 -1.64 22.55 -2.90
N VAL A 114 -1.73 21.31 -3.36
CA VAL A 114 -2.95 20.69 -3.89
C VAL A 114 -4.10 20.75 -2.90
N LEU A 115 -3.79 20.61 -1.61
CA LEU A 115 -4.78 20.53 -0.52
C LEU A 115 -4.99 21.88 0.20
N ASP A 116 -4.38 22.98 -0.25
CA ASP A 116 -4.37 24.24 0.49
C ASP A 116 -5.75 24.90 0.62
N GLY A 117 -6.67 24.61 -0.29
CA GLY A 117 -8.04 25.11 -0.28
C GLY A 117 -8.99 24.31 0.59
N LEU A 118 -8.58 23.15 1.11
CA LEU A 118 -9.42 22.32 1.97
C LEU A 118 -9.53 22.86 3.41
N PRO A 119 -10.62 22.54 4.12
CA PRO A 119 -10.69 22.70 5.57
C PRO A 119 -9.47 22.12 6.28
N ALA A 120 -8.97 22.82 7.30
CA ALA A 120 -7.74 22.46 7.99
C ALA A 120 -7.76 21.05 8.61
N GLU A 121 -8.95 20.55 9.00
CA GLU A 121 -9.13 19.21 9.53
C GLU A 121 -8.94 18.13 8.45
N GLU A 122 -9.62 18.28 7.32
CA GLU A 122 -9.53 17.35 6.18
C GLU A 122 -8.10 17.28 5.63
N ARG A 123 -7.47 18.45 5.43
CA ARG A 123 -6.07 18.53 5.01
C ARG A 123 -5.15 17.80 6.00
N ARG A 124 -5.36 17.97 7.31
CA ARG A 124 -4.54 17.30 8.34
C ARG A 124 -4.75 15.79 8.33
N MET A 125 -5.98 15.33 8.17
CA MET A 125 -6.30 13.89 8.10
C MET A 125 -5.67 13.24 6.87
N ILE A 126 -5.74 13.87 5.69
CA ILE A 126 -5.11 13.36 4.46
C ILE A 126 -3.59 13.31 4.62
N LEU A 127 -2.96 14.44 5.00
CA LEU A 127 -1.49 14.50 5.16
C LEU A 127 -0.98 13.53 6.23
N GLY A 128 -1.69 13.41 7.35
CA GLY A 128 -1.35 12.45 8.42
C GLY A 128 -1.47 11.01 7.95
N THR A 129 -2.46 10.70 7.10
CA THR A 129 -2.62 9.38 6.51
C THR A 129 -1.49 9.05 5.54
N VAL A 130 -1.19 9.96 4.61
CA VAL A 130 -0.05 9.83 3.68
C VAL A 130 1.26 9.62 4.45
N ALA A 131 1.49 10.40 5.52
CA ALA A 131 2.71 10.31 6.31
C ALA A 131 2.92 8.96 7.01
N LEU A 132 1.84 8.29 7.42
CA LEU A 132 1.89 7.17 8.37
C LEU A 132 1.39 5.84 7.79
N HIS A 133 0.85 5.81 6.57
CA HIS A 133 0.26 4.57 6.02
C HIS A 133 1.27 3.43 5.95
N ASN A 134 2.56 3.71 5.72
CA ASN A 134 3.62 2.71 5.67
C ASN A 134 4.33 2.46 7.03
N ALA A 135 3.89 3.09 8.12
CA ALA A 135 4.51 2.89 9.43
C ALA A 135 4.36 1.44 9.90
N PHE A 136 5.42 0.84 10.47
CA PHE A 136 5.32 -0.54 10.99
C PHE A 136 4.24 -0.67 12.08
N ARG A 137 4.15 0.33 12.96
CA ARG A 137 3.08 0.46 13.97
C ARG A 137 2.55 1.88 13.96
N ILE A 138 1.22 2.03 14.02
CA ILE A 138 0.58 3.33 14.16
C ILE A 138 0.85 3.87 15.58
N PRO A 139 1.34 5.12 15.73
CA PRO A 139 1.54 5.71 17.05
C PRO A 139 0.25 5.78 17.86
N ASP A 140 0.32 5.46 19.16
CA ASP A 140 -0.87 5.40 20.04
C ASP A 140 -1.60 6.75 20.20
N ALA A 141 -0.88 7.85 19.96
CA ALA A 141 -1.44 9.20 19.93
C ALA A 141 -2.43 9.42 18.76
N ILE A 142 -2.36 8.62 17.70
CA ILE A 142 -3.32 8.67 16.59
C ILE A 142 -4.54 7.82 16.97
N ASN A 143 -5.68 8.47 17.14
CA ASN A 143 -6.94 7.84 17.57
C ASN A 143 -8.16 8.41 16.81
N GLY A 144 -9.35 7.90 17.12
CA GLY A 144 -10.61 8.39 16.57
C GLY A 144 -10.70 8.32 15.03
N PRO A 145 -11.30 9.33 14.38
CA PRO A 145 -11.46 9.35 12.92
C PRO A 145 -10.14 9.24 12.14
N ALA A 146 -9.07 9.89 12.61
CA ALA A 146 -7.76 9.83 11.96
C ALA A 146 -7.18 8.41 11.95
N ARG A 147 -7.32 7.66 13.06
CA ARG A 147 -6.89 6.25 13.11
C ARG A 147 -7.74 5.37 12.21
N ARG A 148 -9.06 5.60 12.14
CA ARG A 148 -9.96 4.86 11.26
C ARG A 148 -9.59 5.07 9.79
N LEU A 149 -9.34 6.32 9.37
CA LEU A 149 -8.91 6.65 8.01
C LEU A 149 -7.58 5.96 7.67
N LEU A 150 -6.61 5.97 8.60
CA LEU A 150 -5.33 5.31 8.42
C LEU A 150 -5.47 3.78 8.30
N HIS A 151 -6.33 3.16 9.11
CA HIS A 151 -6.66 1.74 8.98
C HIS A 151 -7.29 1.42 7.62
N LEU A 152 -8.21 2.27 7.12
CA LEU A 152 -8.85 2.07 5.82
C LEU A 152 -7.82 2.05 4.69
N VAL A 153 -6.94 3.06 4.65
CA VAL A 153 -5.90 3.16 3.61
C VAL A 153 -4.94 1.97 3.71
N ARG A 154 -4.51 1.58 4.92
CA ARG A 154 -3.62 0.43 5.12
C ARG A 154 -4.24 -0.89 4.69
N ASP A 155 -5.53 -1.10 4.97
CA ASP A 155 -6.22 -2.31 4.55
C ASP A 155 -6.38 -2.36 3.03
N ALA A 156 -6.81 -1.24 2.40
CA ALA A 156 -6.94 -1.13 0.95
C ALA A 156 -5.59 -1.30 0.22
N ASP A 157 -4.53 -0.71 0.76
CA ASP A 157 -3.16 -0.83 0.28
C ASP A 157 -2.69 -2.30 0.28
N LYS A 158 -2.77 -2.99 1.43
CA LYS A 158 -2.42 -4.42 1.52
C LYS A 158 -3.21 -5.31 0.56
N LEU A 159 -4.52 -5.04 0.42
CA LEU A 159 -5.39 -5.78 -0.50
C LEU A 159 -4.85 -5.72 -1.92
N ASP A 160 -4.39 -4.56 -2.38
CA ASP A 160 -3.77 -4.45 -3.69
C ASP A 160 -2.34 -4.98 -3.74
N ILE A 161 -1.53 -4.75 -2.70
CA ILE A 161 -0.15 -5.24 -2.67
C ILE A 161 -0.10 -6.77 -2.84
N TRP A 162 -1.03 -7.53 -2.24
CA TRP A 162 -1.11 -8.98 -2.51
C TRP A 162 -1.34 -9.28 -4.00
N ARG A 163 -2.22 -8.55 -4.69
CA ARG A 163 -2.41 -8.69 -6.15
C ARG A 163 -1.11 -8.38 -6.89
N VAL A 164 -0.48 -7.24 -6.61
CA VAL A 164 0.77 -6.80 -7.25
C VAL A 164 1.86 -7.88 -7.12
N PHE A 165 2.07 -8.45 -5.94
CA PHE A 165 3.08 -9.48 -5.75
C PHE A 165 2.71 -10.81 -6.39
N LEU A 166 1.44 -11.22 -6.36
CA LEU A 166 1.01 -12.43 -7.05
C LEU A 166 1.18 -12.33 -8.57
N GLU A 167 0.92 -11.17 -9.16
CA GLU A 167 1.22 -10.91 -10.57
C GLU A 167 2.72 -10.89 -10.82
N PHE A 168 3.50 -10.19 -9.98
CA PHE A 168 4.96 -10.15 -10.06
C PHE A 168 5.59 -11.55 -10.04
N TYR A 169 5.16 -12.44 -9.14
CA TYR A 169 5.69 -13.80 -9.03
C TYR A 169 5.31 -14.72 -10.21
N ARG A 170 4.27 -14.37 -10.99
CA ARG A 170 3.87 -15.10 -12.20
C ARG A 170 4.63 -14.64 -13.44
N LEU A 171 5.14 -13.42 -13.43
CA LEU A 171 5.88 -12.87 -14.55
C LEU A 171 7.29 -13.47 -14.62
N PRO A 172 7.82 -13.73 -15.83
CA PRO A 172 9.21 -14.09 -15.96
C PRO A 172 10.11 -12.89 -15.57
N PRO A 173 11.33 -13.13 -15.07
CA PRO A 173 12.19 -12.07 -14.48
C PRO A 173 12.39 -10.84 -15.37
N GLU A 174 12.51 -11.01 -16.69
CA GLU A 174 12.69 -9.93 -17.65
C GLU A 174 11.48 -8.97 -17.78
N ARG A 175 10.30 -9.43 -17.36
CA ARG A 175 9.04 -8.64 -17.36
C ARG A 175 8.72 -8.02 -16.01
N GLN A 176 9.40 -8.43 -14.96
CA GLN A 176 9.18 -7.92 -13.60
C GLN A 176 9.63 -6.46 -13.48
N ALA A 177 8.87 -5.66 -12.74
CA ALA A 177 9.25 -4.30 -12.39
C ALA A 177 10.40 -4.34 -11.38
N SER A 178 11.54 -3.76 -11.74
CA SER A 178 12.82 -3.97 -11.05
C SER A 178 12.82 -3.50 -9.59
N ALA A 179 12.02 -2.49 -9.23
CA ALA A 179 12.00 -1.95 -7.87
C ALA A 179 11.08 -2.70 -6.88
N VAL A 180 10.21 -3.60 -7.35
CA VAL A 180 9.16 -4.22 -6.53
C VAL A 180 9.70 -5.32 -5.60
N GLY A 181 10.64 -6.14 -6.07
CA GLY A 181 11.18 -7.27 -5.31
C GLY A 181 12.15 -6.91 -4.18
N LEU A 182 12.50 -5.62 -4.02
CA LEU A 182 13.43 -5.08 -3.01
C LEU A 182 14.83 -5.72 -2.98
N GLY A 183 15.19 -6.47 -4.02
CA GLY A 183 16.52 -7.06 -4.20
C GLY A 183 16.87 -8.23 -3.28
N PHE A 184 15.89 -8.86 -2.61
CA PHE A 184 16.16 -10.02 -1.76
C PHE A 184 16.60 -11.24 -2.59
N PRO A 185 17.56 -12.05 -2.11
CA PRO A 185 18.03 -13.22 -2.83
C PRO A 185 16.95 -14.30 -2.87
N ASP A 186 16.75 -14.91 -4.04
CA ASP A 186 15.82 -16.02 -4.24
C ASP A 186 16.48 -17.35 -3.83
N LEU A 187 16.34 -17.68 -2.55
CA LEU A 187 16.85 -18.91 -1.95
C LEU A 187 15.68 -19.76 -1.45
N PRO A 188 15.72 -21.09 -1.58
CA PRO A 188 14.61 -21.98 -1.21
C PRO A 188 14.50 -22.20 0.30
N VAL A 189 14.70 -21.15 1.10
CA VAL A 189 14.69 -21.19 2.57
C VAL A 189 13.93 -20.00 3.15
N CYS A 190 13.25 -20.25 4.27
CA CYS A 190 12.72 -19.21 5.16
C CYS A 190 13.59 -19.18 6.42
N THR A 191 13.92 -17.97 6.88
CA THR A 191 14.67 -17.76 8.12
C THR A 191 13.83 -18.21 9.32
N PRO A 192 14.34 -19.08 10.22
CA PRO A 192 13.55 -19.60 11.35
C PRO A 192 12.88 -18.52 12.20
N GLY A 193 13.58 -17.42 12.50
CA GLY A 193 13.00 -16.32 13.27
C GLY A 193 11.83 -15.61 12.57
N VAL A 194 11.79 -15.61 11.24
CA VAL A 194 10.65 -15.08 10.47
C VAL A 194 9.47 -16.03 10.59
N VAL A 195 9.69 -17.33 10.43
CA VAL A 195 8.66 -18.37 10.63
C VAL A 195 8.07 -18.28 12.04
N GLU A 196 8.92 -18.22 13.07
CA GLU A 196 8.49 -18.11 14.46
C GLU A 196 7.65 -16.85 14.72
N THR A 197 8.01 -15.72 14.10
CA THR A 197 7.25 -14.48 14.23
C THR A 197 5.84 -14.62 13.65
N VAL A 198 5.71 -15.22 12.46
CA VAL A 198 4.40 -15.50 11.88
C VAL A 198 3.60 -16.45 12.76
N MET A 199 4.24 -17.50 13.31
CA MET A 199 3.59 -18.48 14.19
C MET A 199 3.14 -17.90 15.54
N ARG A 200 3.63 -16.71 15.94
CA ARG A 200 3.12 -15.95 17.09
C ARG A 200 1.92 -15.05 16.76
N GLY A 201 1.50 -14.98 15.50
CA GLY A 201 0.47 -14.04 15.05
C GLY A 201 0.96 -12.60 14.98
N GLU A 202 2.27 -12.39 14.82
CA GLU A 202 2.91 -11.08 14.80
C GLU A 202 3.27 -10.66 13.38
N LEU A 203 3.30 -9.34 13.13
CA LEU A 203 3.83 -8.79 11.89
C LEU A 203 5.34 -9.00 11.80
N VAL A 204 5.80 -9.47 10.64
CA VAL A 204 7.23 -9.60 10.36
C VAL A 204 7.80 -8.22 10.01
N ASN A 205 8.94 -7.88 10.61
CA ASN A 205 9.65 -6.63 10.32
C ASN A 205 10.60 -6.79 9.12
N LEU A 206 10.50 -5.88 8.14
CA LEU A 206 11.32 -5.87 6.92
C LEU A 206 12.84 -5.94 7.21
N ALA A 207 13.30 -5.34 8.31
CA ALA A 207 14.71 -5.35 8.69
C ALA A 207 15.25 -6.73 9.10
N THR A 208 14.36 -7.71 9.34
CA THR A 208 14.74 -9.07 9.73
C THR A 208 14.90 -10.03 8.56
N LEU A 209 14.49 -9.62 7.36
CA LEU A 209 14.45 -10.49 6.19
C LEU A 209 15.85 -10.74 5.61
N ARG A 210 16.06 -11.97 5.15
CA ARG A 210 17.30 -12.39 4.48
C ARG A 210 17.06 -12.95 3.09
N THR A 211 15.87 -13.47 2.80
CA THR A 211 15.53 -14.09 1.52
C THR A 211 14.23 -13.55 0.93
N LEU A 212 14.00 -13.81 -0.35
CA LEU A 212 12.73 -13.51 -1.01
C LEU A 212 11.55 -14.25 -0.35
N ASN A 213 11.79 -15.45 0.18
CA ASN A 213 10.75 -16.21 0.87
C ASN A 213 10.43 -15.65 2.26
N ASP A 214 11.41 -15.02 2.95
CA ASP A 214 11.11 -14.22 4.14
C ASP A 214 10.17 -13.06 3.80
N PHE A 215 10.35 -12.42 2.64
CA PHE A 215 9.50 -11.33 2.20
C PHE A 215 8.06 -11.79 1.89
N LYS A 216 7.90 -12.97 1.28
CA LYS A 216 6.58 -13.60 1.11
C LYS A 216 5.92 -13.93 2.44
N LEU A 217 6.68 -14.42 3.43
CA LEU A 217 6.16 -14.65 4.79
C LEU A 217 5.75 -13.34 5.48
N LEU A 218 6.50 -12.26 5.28
CA LEU A 218 6.10 -10.93 5.75
C LEU A 218 4.75 -10.51 5.16
N GLN A 219 4.56 -10.69 3.85
CA GLN A 219 3.29 -10.38 3.19
C GLN A 219 2.13 -11.24 3.71
N LEU A 220 2.38 -12.52 4.02
CA LEU A 220 1.37 -13.36 4.69
C LEU A 220 1.04 -12.85 6.09
N SER A 221 2.03 -12.36 6.85
CA SER A 221 1.80 -11.85 8.21
C SER A 221 0.84 -10.66 8.28
N TRP A 222 0.64 -9.92 7.17
CA TRP A 222 -0.26 -8.77 7.14
C TRP A 222 -1.73 -9.11 7.42
N VAL A 223 -2.14 -10.38 7.35
CA VAL A 223 -3.47 -10.79 7.81
C VAL A 223 -3.74 -10.43 9.27
N PHE A 224 -2.69 -10.31 10.09
CA PHE A 224 -2.78 -9.98 11.52
C PHE A 224 -3.03 -8.49 11.76
N ASP A 225 -2.83 -7.64 10.75
CA ASP A 225 -3.03 -6.18 10.81
C ASP A 225 -4.15 -5.73 9.84
N LEU A 226 -5.11 -6.61 9.55
CA LEU A 226 -6.36 -6.25 8.85
C LEU A 226 -7.40 -5.78 9.86
N ASN A 227 -7.88 -4.56 9.66
CA ASN A 227 -8.65 -3.82 10.65
C ASN A 227 -10.16 -4.00 10.49
N PHE A 228 -10.64 -4.28 9.28
CA PHE A 228 -12.08 -4.43 9.00
C PHE A 228 -12.46 -5.85 8.56
N ALA A 229 -13.68 -6.27 8.93
CA ALA A 229 -14.21 -7.59 8.58
C ALA A 229 -14.30 -7.77 7.06
N VAL A 230 -14.75 -6.73 6.34
CA VAL A 230 -14.77 -6.72 4.87
C VAL A 230 -13.38 -6.95 4.27
N SER A 231 -12.31 -6.38 4.82
CA SER A 231 -10.94 -6.61 4.34
C SER A 231 -10.57 -8.09 4.44
N ARG A 232 -10.86 -8.72 5.59
CA ARG A 232 -10.60 -10.16 5.80
C ARG A 232 -11.44 -11.04 4.86
N ARG A 233 -12.71 -10.68 4.66
CA ARG A 233 -13.59 -11.34 3.68
C ARG A 233 -13.02 -11.26 2.27
N LEU A 234 -12.56 -10.08 1.84
CA LEU A 234 -11.97 -9.88 0.50
C LEU A 234 -10.69 -10.70 0.31
N VAL A 235 -9.85 -10.84 1.35
CA VAL A 235 -8.66 -11.72 1.32
C VAL A 235 -9.04 -13.18 1.11
N ALA A 236 -10.10 -13.64 1.81
CA ALA A 236 -10.60 -15.00 1.67
C ALA A 236 -11.24 -15.26 0.29
N GLU A 237 -12.13 -14.36 -0.16
CA GLU A 237 -12.80 -14.45 -1.47
C GLU A 237 -11.81 -14.46 -2.64
N ARG A 238 -10.73 -13.67 -2.53
CA ARG A 238 -9.67 -13.63 -3.54
C ARG A 238 -8.62 -14.71 -3.36
N ASN A 239 -8.74 -15.57 -2.35
CA ASN A 239 -7.84 -16.69 -2.11
C ASN A 239 -6.36 -16.26 -2.02
N TYR A 240 -6.08 -15.09 -1.44
CA TYR A 240 -4.71 -14.53 -1.46
C TYR A 240 -3.73 -15.37 -0.66
N VAL A 241 -4.12 -15.89 0.50
CA VAL A 241 -3.27 -16.74 1.34
C VAL A 241 -2.80 -17.98 0.58
N GLU A 242 -3.71 -18.67 -0.12
CA GLU A 242 -3.36 -19.89 -0.86
C GLU A 242 -2.51 -19.61 -2.10
N GLN A 243 -2.82 -18.54 -2.82
CA GLN A 243 -2.02 -18.15 -3.97
C GLN A 243 -0.60 -17.75 -3.55
N MET A 244 -0.45 -17.04 -2.43
CA MET A 244 0.85 -16.70 -1.85
C MET A 244 1.59 -17.95 -1.37
N ALA A 245 0.89 -18.87 -0.69
CA ALA A 245 1.44 -20.15 -0.25
C ALA A 245 2.02 -20.97 -1.41
N ALA A 246 1.34 -20.97 -2.56
CA ALA A 246 1.80 -21.67 -3.76
C ALA A 246 3.12 -21.12 -4.34
N THR A 247 3.54 -19.91 -3.94
CA THR A 247 4.82 -19.31 -4.35
C THR A 247 5.98 -19.60 -3.39
N LEU A 248 5.70 -20.17 -2.21
CA LEU A 248 6.71 -20.50 -1.20
C LEU A 248 7.33 -21.88 -1.49
N PRO A 249 8.58 -22.12 -1.04
CA PRO A 249 9.21 -23.43 -1.17
C PRO A 249 8.44 -24.47 -0.33
N PRO A 250 8.39 -25.74 -0.79
CA PRO A 250 7.77 -26.80 0.00
C PRO A 250 8.56 -27.05 1.29
N GLY A 251 7.87 -27.27 2.40
CA GLY A 251 8.49 -27.58 3.68
C GLY A 251 7.49 -27.61 4.84
N GLU A 252 7.85 -28.30 5.92
CA GLU A 252 7.00 -28.44 7.11
C GLU A 252 6.69 -27.09 7.76
N ASP A 253 7.69 -26.22 7.87
CA ASP A 253 7.52 -24.87 8.45
C ASP A 253 6.57 -24.00 7.62
N VAL A 254 6.70 -24.03 6.29
CA VAL A 254 5.79 -23.30 5.40
C VAL A 254 4.37 -23.85 5.52
N ALA A 255 4.20 -25.18 5.53
CA ALA A 255 2.89 -25.80 5.71
C ALA A 255 2.23 -25.40 7.03
N ARG A 256 2.99 -25.38 8.13
CA ARG A 256 2.52 -24.93 9.46
C ARG A 256 2.11 -23.46 9.45
N VAL A 257 2.91 -22.59 8.84
CA VAL A 257 2.59 -21.16 8.71
C VAL A 257 1.30 -20.95 7.92
N VAL A 258 1.14 -21.62 6.78
CA VAL A 258 -0.05 -21.47 5.92
C VAL A 258 -1.31 -21.92 6.66
N VAL A 259 -1.25 -23.05 7.37
CA VAL A 259 -2.37 -23.51 8.21
C VAL A 259 -2.70 -22.48 9.29
N PHE A 260 -1.69 -21.98 10.02
CA PHE A 260 -1.89 -21.00 11.09
C PHE A 260 -2.52 -19.70 10.57
N VAL A 261 -2.01 -19.15 9.46
CA VAL A 261 -2.53 -17.93 8.83
C VAL A 261 -3.97 -18.13 8.35
N ARG A 262 -4.27 -19.29 7.74
CA ARG A 262 -5.63 -19.64 7.30
C ARG A 262 -6.61 -19.71 8.48
N GLU A 263 -6.22 -20.38 9.56
CA GLU A 263 -7.03 -20.47 10.78
C GLU A 263 -7.26 -19.10 11.42
N TYR A 264 -6.23 -18.25 11.47
CA TYR A 264 -6.35 -16.89 11.99
C TYR A 264 -7.38 -16.08 11.19
N LEU A 265 -7.29 -16.14 9.86
CA LEU A 265 -8.21 -15.44 8.96
C LEU A 265 -9.66 -15.93 9.15
N ALA A 266 -9.86 -17.24 9.31
CA ALA A 266 -11.18 -17.84 9.51
C ALA A 266 -11.81 -17.49 10.87
N ARG A 267 -11.02 -17.36 11.95
CA ARG A 267 -11.50 -17.00 13.30
C ARG A 267 -11.86 -15.51 13.43
N SER A 268 -11.28 -14.68 12.57
CA SER A 268 -11.41 -13.22 12.62
C SER A 268 -12.44 -12.67 11.64
N GLY A 269 -13.00 -13.53 10.77
CA GLY A 269 -14.00 -13.21 9.75
C GLY A 269 -15.38 -12.96 10.31
#